data_AF-A0A3C0E5S7-F1
#
_entry.id   AF-A0A3C0E5S7-F1
#
_cell.length_a   1.000
_cell.length_b   1.000
_cell.length_c   1.000
_cell.angle_alpha   90.00
_cell.angle_beta   90.00
_cell.angle_gamma   90.00
#
_symmetry.space_group_name_H-M   'P 1'
#
loop_
_entity.id
_entity.type
_entity.pdbx_description
1 polymer ?
#
loop_
_entity_poly.entity_id
_entity_poly.type
_entity_poly.pdbx_seq_one_letter_code
_entity_poly.pdbx_strand_id
1 'polypeptide(L)'
;MKKINEIFYSLQGEGFHVGTPAVFVRFSGCNLKCEFCDTRHEEGVMMSDEEIVEKVCQYPCKTVILTGGEPGLWVDEDLIAALRKAGKYICIETNGTCVLPESIDWVTCSPKLGAPLRVNRIDEVKVVFLGQDVSPYLELKASFYFLQPCSCRNTAEVVEYIKSHPQWRLSLQTHKLIDIP
;
A
#
# COMPACT_ATOMS: atom_id res chain seq x y z
N MET A 1 -10.71 -13.09 -13.04
CA MET A 1 -11.22 -13.28 -11.67
C MET A 1 -10.09 -13.09 -10.68
N LYS A 2 -10.34 -12.36 -9.59
CA LYS A 2 -9.35 -11.98 -8.57
C LYS A 2 -9.92 -12.30 -7.19
N LYS A 3 -9.09 -12.78 -6.25
CA LYS A 3 -9.58 -13.12 -4.90
C LYS A 3 -9.53 -11.88 -4.01
N ILE A 4 -10.70 -11.39 -3.63
CA ILE A 4 -10.87 -10.16 -2.86
C ILE A 4 -11.21 -10.51 -1.41
N ASN A 5 -10.39 -10.01 -0.48
CA ASN A 5 -10.64 -10.14 0.94
C ASN A 5 -11.75 -9.17 1.36
N GLU A 6 -11.63 -7.89 1.00
CA GLU A 6 -12.64 -6.87 1.28
C GLU A 6 -12.52 -5.67 0.32
N ILE A 7 -13.63 -4.94 0.17
CA ILE A 7 -13.68 -3.63 -0.49
C ILE A 7 -14.45 -2.68 0.41
N PHE A 8 -13.84 -1.57 0.81
CA PHE A 8 -14.43 -0.60 1.73
C PHE A 8 -14.01 0.83 1.39
N TYR A 9 -14.78 1.80 1.88
CA TYR A 9 -14.53 3.23 1.65
C TYR A 9 -14.11 3.89 2.97
N SER A 10 -12.98 4.58 2.95
CA SER A 10 -12.40 5.23 4.13
C SER A 10 -11.47 6.39 3.70
N LEU A 11 -10.60 6.85 4.60
CA LEU A 11 -9.50 7.76 4.32
C LEU A 11 -8.19 6.98 4.28
N GLN A 12 -7.29 7.31 3.34
CA GLN A 12 -5.92 6.82 3.38
C GLN A 12 -5.27 7.22 4.70
N GLY A 13 -4.82 6.22 5.45
CA GLY A 13 -4.30 6.41 6.78
C GLY A 13 -2.80 6.58 6.85
N GLU A 14 -2.07 6.35 5.75
CA GLU A 14 -0.61 6.25 5.72
C GLU A 14 0.01 7.03 4.54
N GLY A 15 1.31 7.32 4.64
CA GLY A 15 2.11 7.79 3.52
C GLY A 15 1.78 9.21 3.04
N PHE A 16 2.13 9.49 1.78
CA PHE A 16 1.95 10.80 1.16
C PHE A 16 0.48 11.22 1.07
N HIS A 17 -0.42 10.25 0.85
CA HIS A 17 -1.84 10.49 0.59
C HIS A 17 -2.71 10.49 1.85
N VAL A 18 -2.11 10.55 3.05
CA VAL A 18 -2.85 10.52 4.32
C VAL A 18 -4.00 11.55 4.35
N GLY A 19 -5.19 11.13 4.81
CA GLY A 19 -6.41 11.92 4.85
C GLY A 19 -7.23 11.94 3.54
N THR A 20 -6.73 11.34 2.45
CA THR A 20 -7.45 11.33 1.15
C THR A 20 -8.59 10.31 1.17
N PRO A 21 -9.83 10.67 0.81
CA PRO A 21 -10.91 9.69 0.66
C PRO A 21 -10.62 8.70 -0.46
N ALA A 22 -10.69 7.40 -0.16
CA ALA A 22 -10.37 6.35 -1.11
C ALA A 22 -11.18 5.07 -0.88
N VAL A 23 -11.46 4.35 -1.97
CA VAL A 23 -11.93 2.97 -1.89
C VAL A 23 -10.72 2.05 -1.81
N PHE A 24 -10.66 1.23 -0.78
CA PHE A 24 -9.66 0.20 -0.64
C PHE A 24 -10.16 -1.08 -1.28
N VAL A 25 -9.35 -1.67 -2.16
CA VAL A 25 -9.55 -3.02 -2.68
C VAL A 25 -8.46 -3.89 -2.10
N ARG A 26 -8.81 -4.66 -1.07
CA ARG A 26 -7.90 -5.57 -0.39
C ARG A 26 -7.97 -6.95 -1.01
N PHE A 27 -6.91 -7.36 -1.70
CA PHE A 27 -6.77 -8.70 -2.26
C PHE A 27 -6.41 -9.72 -1.17
N SER A 28 -6.70 -10.99 -1.43
CA SER A 28 -6.31 -12.12 -0.58
C SER A 28 -4.93 -12.66 -0.96
N GLY A 29 -4.20 -13.22 -0.02
CA GLY A 29 -2.91 -13.88 -0.23
C GLY A 29 -1.73 -12.91 -0.20
N CYS A 30 -0.61 -13.39 0.33
CA CYS A 30 0.68 -12.72 0.32
C CYS A 30 1.76 -13.76 0.02
N ASN A 31 2.78 -13.38 -0.72
CA ASN A 31 3.95 -14.23 -0.99
C ASN A 31 5.05 -14.09 0.06
N LEU A 32 4.82 -13.27 1.10
CA LEU A 32 5.71 -13.11 2.26
C LEU A 32 4.95 -13.45 3.55
N LYS A 33 5.69 -13.85 4.58
CA LYS A 33 5.18 -14.11 5.94
C LYS A 33 5.92 -13.22 6.94
N CYS A 34 5.55 -11.94 6.98
CA CYS A 34 6.18 -10.97 7.88
C CYS A 34 5.68 -11.20 9.32
N GLU A 35 6.59 -11.25 10.30
CA GLU A 35 6.25 -11.47 11.71
C GLU A 35 5.38 -10.35 12.31
N PHE A 36 5.46 -9.16 11.74
CA PHE A 36 4.72 -7.96 12.17
C PHE A 36 3.42 -7.73 11.39
N CYS A 37 3.02 -8.66 10.51
CA CYS A 37 1.81 -8.49 9.70
C CYS A 37 0.57 -8.46 10.61
N ASP A 38 -0.21 -7.38 10.53
CA ASP A 38 -1.42 -7.15 11.32
C ASP A 38 -2.70 -7.60 10.62
N THR A 39 -2.60 -7.97 9.33
CA THR A 39 -3.76 -8.31 8.50
C THR A 39 -3.77 -9.80 8.14
N ARG A 40 -4.93 -10.45 8.25
CA ARG A 40 -5.15 -11.82 7.76
C ARG A 40 -5.56 -11.78 6.30
N HIS A 41 -4.84 -12.48 5.44
CA HIS A 41 -5.05 -12.42 3.98
C HIS A 41 -5.61 -13.71 3.37
N GLU A 42 -5.99 -14.71 4.16
CA GLU A 42 -6.29 -16.05 3.65
C GLU A 42 -7.70 -16.17 3.05
N GLU A 43 -8.65 -15.44 3.64
CA GLU A 43 -10.06 -15.41 3.26
C GLU A 43 -10.32 -14.46 2.08
N GLY A 44 -11.35 -14.74 1.30
CA GLY A 44 -11.83 -13.85 0.24
C GLY A 44 -12.72 -14.53 -0.79
N VAL A 45 -13.40 -13.73 -1.59
CA VAL A 45 -14.34 -14.13 -2.64
C VAL A 45 -13.75 -13.85 -4.02
N MET A 46 -13.96 -14.75 -4.98
CA MET A 46 -13.54 -14.51 -6.35
C MET A 46 -14.47 -13.50 -7.00
N MET A 47 -13.92 -12.42 -7.54
CA MET A 47 -14.65 -11.37 -8.25
C MET A 47 -14.09 -11.14 -9.66
N SER A 48 -14.94 -10.76 -10.61
CA SER A 48 -14.53 -10.26 -11.91
C SER A 48 -14.10 -8.79 -11.83
N ASP A 49 -13.47 -8.28 -12.88
CA ASP A 49 -13.04 -6.88 -12.92
C ASP A 49 -14.25 -5.94 -12.95
N GLU A 50 -15.32 -6.35 -13.63
CA GLU A 50 -16.60 -5.64 -13.65
C GLU A 50 -17.21 -5.54 -12.25
N GLU A 51 -17.23 -6.64 -11.49
CA GLU A 51 -17.77 -6.65 -10.12
C GLU A 51 -16.94 -5.76 -9.18
N ILE A 52 -15.61 -5.76 -9.34
CA ILE A 52 -14.71 -4.89 -8.56
C ILE A 52 -14.99 -3.42 -8.88
N VAL A 53 -15.02 -3.08 -10.18
CA VAL A 53 -15.26 -1.71 -10.64
C VAL A 53 -16.64 -1.23 -10.21
N GLU A 54 -17.67 -2.07 -10.29
CA GLU A 54 -19.02 -1.75 -9.83
C GLU A 54 -19.02 -1.36 -8.35
N LYS A 55 -18.42 -2.19 -7.47
CA LYS A 55 -18.32 -1.87 -6.03
C LYS A 55 -17.52 -0.60 -5.77
N VAL A 56 -16.42 -0.40 -6.48
CA VAL A 56 -15.59 0.81 -6.36
C VAL A 56 -16.34 2.08 -6.79
N CYS A 57 -17.24 1.96 -7.76
CA CYS A 57 -18.02 3.09 -8.29
C CYS A 57 -19.23 3.45 -7.45
N GLN A 58 -19.59 2.66 -6.43
CA GLN A 58 -20.65 3.00 -5.47
C GLN A 58 -20.28 4.22 -4.59
N TYR A 59 -18.99 4.55 -4.51
CA TYR A 59 -18.48 5.63 -3.66
C TYR A 59 -18.06 6.86 -4.48
N PRO A 60 -18.22 8.07 -3.93
CA PRO A 60 -18.02 9.32 -4.67
C PRO A 60 -16.56 9.69 -4.91
N CYS A 61 -15.59 9.02 -4.27
CA CYS A 61 -14.19 9.36 -4.44
C CYS A 61 -13.62 8.87 -5.78
N LYS A 62 -12.57 9.55 -6.23
CA LYS A 62 -11.80 9.15 -7.41
C LYS A 62 -10.68 8.17 -7.08
N THR A 63 -10.12 8.27 -5.87
CA THR A 63 -8.97 7.47 -5.46
C THR A 63 -9.38 6.04 -5.12
N VAL A 64 -8.59 5.09 -5.62
CA VAL A 64 -8.68 3.66 -5.29
C VAL A 64 -7.30 3.20 -4.82
N ILE A 65 -7.25 2.55 -3.67
CA ILE A 65 -6.02 1.94 -3.14
C ILE A 65 -6.11 0.43 -3.32
N LEU A 66 -5.28 -0.11 -4.19
CA LEU A 66 -5.09 -1.55 -4.38
C LEU A 66 -4.09 -2.06 -3.32
N THR A 67 -4.48 -3.02 -2.49
CA THR A 67 -3.67 -3.48 -1.34
C THR A 67 -3.96 -4.94 -0.97
N GLY A 68 -3.29 -5.50 0.05
CA GLY A 68 -3.62 -6.76 0.70
C GLY A 68 -3.30 -8.03 -0.09
N GLY A 69 -3.00 -9.16 0.56
CA GLY A 69 -1.65 -9.22 1.11
C GLY A 69 -0.66 -8.60 0.11
N GLU A 70 -0.18 -9.34 -0.88
CA GLU A 70 0.54 -8.73 -2.01
C GLU A 70 -0.39 -8.51 -3.21
N PRO A 71 -0.81 -7.27 -3.53
CA PRO A 71 -1.73 -7.01 -4.63
C PRO A 71 -1.12 -7.36 -6.01
N GLY A 72 0.20 -7.29 -6.16
CA GLY A 72 0.89 -7.68 -7.40
C GLY A 72 0.77 -9.18 -7.74
N LEU A 73 0.15 -10.01 -6.88
CA LEU A 73 -0.24 -11.38 -7.23
C LEU A 73 -1.50 -11.44 -8.11
N TRP A 74 -2.30 -10.37 -8.12
CA TRP A 74 -3.62 -10.36 -8.75
C TRP A 74 -3.81 -9.23 -9.76
N VAL A 75 -3.19 -8.08 -9.52
CA VAL A 75 -3.39 -6.88 -10.35
C VAL A 75 -2.70 -7.04 -11.70
N ASP A 76 -3.45 -6.74 -12.77
CA ASP A 76 -3.04 -6.81 -14.17
C ASP A 76 -3.46 -5.54 -14.93
N GLU A 77 -3.00 -5.37 -16.17
CA GLU A 77 -3.33 -4.20 -16.99
C GLU A 77 -4.84 -4.07 -17.26
N ASP A 78 -5.57 -5.18 -17.33
CA ASP A 78 -7.01 -5.19 -17.60
C ASP A 78 -7.81 -4.53 -16.47
N LEU A 79 -7.55 -4.88 -15.22
CA LEU A 79 -8.20 -4.23 -14.08
C LEU A 79 -7.84 -2.74 -14.01
N ILE A 80 -6.58 -2.40 -14.25
CA ILE A 80 -6.11 -1.01 -14.22
C ILE A 80 -6.80 -0.18 -15.32
N ALA A 81 -6.93 -0.73 -16.53
CA ALA A 81 -7.66 -0.10 -17.62
C ALA A 81 -9.15 0.07 -17.29
N ALA A 82 -9.78 -0.91 -16.67
CA ALA A 82 -11.19 -0.85 -16.27
C ALA A 82 -11.45 0.23 -15.21
N LEU A 83 -10.63 0.29 -14.16
CA LEU A 83 -10.71 1.34 -13.13
C LEU A 83 -10.46 2.73 -13.70
N ARG A 84 -9.49 2.87 -14.60
CA ARG A 84 -9.21 4.14 -15.29
C ARG A 84 -10.38 4.59 -16.16
N LYS A 85 -10.99 3.67 -16.91
CA LYS A 85 -12.19 3.95 -17.73
C LYS A 85 -13.35 4.43 -16.87
N ALA A 86 -13.44 3.96 -15.62
CA ALA A 86 -14.38 4.45 -14.61
C ALA A 86 -13.97 5.78 -13.94
N GLY A 87 -12.92 6.44 -14.42
CA GLY A 87 -12.46 7.75 -13.95
C GLY A 87 -11.73 7.72 -12.60
N LYS A 88 -11.19 6.56 -12.21
CA LYS A 88 -10.47 6.39 -10.94
C LYS A 88 -8.98 6.74 -11.07
N TYR A 89 -8.43 7.28 -9.99
CA TYR A 89 -7.00 7.48 -9.75
C TYR A 89 -6.49 6.31 -8.92
N ILE A 90 -5.51 5.57 -9.43
CA ILE A 90 -5.19 4.24 -8.94
C ILE A 90 -3.84 4.27 -8.22
N CYS A 91 -3.87 4.00 -6.93
CA CYS A 91 -2.70 3.79 -6.11
C CYS A 91 -2.54 2.30 -5.77
N ILE A 92 -1.31 1.85 -5.55
CA ILE A 92 -1.03 0.50 -5.07
C ILE A 92 -0.08 0.52 -3.87
N GLU A 93 -0.33 -0.36 -2.90
CA GLU A 93 0.51 -0.61 -1.72
C GLU A 93 1.10 -2.02 -1.85
N THR A 94 2.38 -2.12 -2.21
CA THR A 94 3.04 -3.41 -2.50
C THR A 94 4.25 -3.65 -1.60
N ASN A 95 4.61 -4.92 -1.40
CA ASN A 95 5.89 -5.31 -0.80
C ASN A 95 7.07 -5.26 -1.79
N GLY A 96 6.79 -4.99 -3.08
CA GLY A 96 7.79 -4.79 -4.13
C GLY A 96 8.28 -6.04 -4.85
N THR A 97 7.77 -7.22 -4.52
CA THR A 97 8.27 -8.51 -5.03
C THR A 97 7.65 -8.96 -6.35
N CYS A 98 6.61 -8.28 -6.82
CA CYS A 98 5.94 -8.55 -8.09
C CYS A 98 6.22 -7.44 -9.11
N VAL A 99 6.17 -7.80 -10.39
CA VAL A 99 6.08 -6.81 -11.47
C VAL A 99 4.66 -6.24 -11.45
N LEU A 100 4.53 -4.94 -11.62
CA LEU A 100 3.23 -4.25 -11.60
C LEU A 100 2.93 -3.66 -12.98
N PRO A 101 1.64 -3.49 -13.32
CA PRO A 101 1.23 -2.67 -14.46
C PRO A 101 1.87 -1.28 -14.45
N GLU A 102 2.40 -0.85 -15.60
CA GLU A 102 3.12 0.43 -15.69
C GLU A 102 2.18 1.63 -15.54
N SER A 103 0.92 1.41 -15.90
CA SER A 103 -0.10 2.44 -15.93
C SER A 103 -0.68 2.76 -14.56
N ILE A 104 -0.21 2.20 -13.44
CA ILE A 104 -0.64 2.62 -12.11
C ILE A 104 -0.22 4.08 -11.86
N ASP A 105 -1.09 4.89 -11.24
CA ASP A 105 -0.84 6.32 -11.08
C ASP A 105 0.08 6.64 -9.88
N TRP A 106 0.04 5.82 -8.82
CA TRP A 106 0.93 5.95 -7.66
C TRP A 106 1.36 4.60 -7.08
N VAL A 107 2.67 4.38 -6.94
CA VAL A 107 3.24 3.15 -6.37
C VAL A 107 3.89 3.44 -5.02
N THR A 108 3.26 2.96 -3.96
CA THR A 108 3.86 2.87 -2.63
C THR A 108 4.48 1.49 -2.44
N CYS A 109 5.80 1.45 -2.30
CA CYS A 109 6.55 0.24 -2.04
C CYS A 109 7.00 0.20 -0.58
N SER A 110 6.59 -0.83 0.15
CA SER A 110 7.11 -1.18 1.46
C SER A 110 8.06 -2.37 1.33
N PRO A 111 9.33 -2.15 0.95
CA PRO A 111 10.26 -3.25 0.75
C PRO A 111 10.51 -4.00 2.06
N LYS A 112 10.81 -5.30 1.95
CA LYS A 112 11.14 -6.17 3.08
C LYS A 112 12.58 -6.66 2.92
N LEU A 113 13.36 -6.65 4.00
CA LEU A 113 14.76 -7.04 3.96
C LEU A 113 14.90 -8.47 3.41
N GLY A 114 15.81 -8.66 2.45
CA GLY A 114 16.06 -9.96 1.81
C GLY A 114 15.03 -10.37 0.75
N ALA A 115 13.93 -9.63 0.58
CA ALA A 115 12.97 -9.89 -0.50
C ALA A 115 13.45 -9.25 -1.82
N PRO A 116 13.26 -9.94 -2.97
CA PRO A 116 13.64 -9.37 -4.26
C PRO A 116 12.77 -8.17 -4.60
N LEU A 117 13.36 -7.12 -5.15
CA LEU A 117 12.64 -5.97 -5.67
C LEU A 117 12.42 -6.16 -7.18
N ARG A 118 11.16 -6.17 -7.63
CA ARG A 118 10.75 -6.38 -9.02
C ARG A 118 9.93 -5.24 -9.61
N VAL A 119 9.65 -4.21 -8.82
CA VAL A 119 8.93 -3.03 -9.25
C VAL A 119 9.85 -2.11 -10.06
N ASN A 120 9.35 -1.63 -11.21
CA ASN A 120 10.12 -0.77 -12.12
C ASN A 120 10.06 0.71 -11.73
N ARG A 121 9.00 1.13 -11.03
CA ARG A 121 8.77 2.51 -10.60
C ARG A 121 8.25 2.50 -9.16
N ILE A 122 8.78 3.40 -8.35
CA ILE A 122 8.33 3.64 -6.98
C ILE A 122 8.16 5.15 -6.82
N ASP A 123 6.97 5.58 -6.41
CA ASP A 123 6.70 6.97 -6.11
C ASP A 123 7.00 7.27 -4.64
N GLU A 124 6.66 6.31 -3.76
CA GLU A 124 6.83 6.37 -2.32
C GLU A 124 7.49 5.09 -1.77
N VAL A 125 8.61 5.23 -1.05
CA VAL A 125 9.17 4.17 -0.20
C VAL A 125 8.64 4.37 1.21
N LYS A 126 7.95 3.36 1.77
CA LYS A 126 7.38 3.41 3.12
C LYS A 126 7.80 2.17 3.93
N VAL A 127 8.77 2.33 4.81
CA VAL A 127 9.39 1.22 5.55
C VAL A 127 8.84 1.15 6.97
N VAL A 128 8.36 -0.02 7.38
CA VAL A 128 8.03 -0.26 8.80
C VAL A 128 9.34 -0.34 9.58
N PHE A 129 9.55 0.59 10.51
CA PHE A 129 10.75 0.68 11.31
C PHE A 129 10.60 -0.12 12.62
N LEU A 130 11.58 -0.97 12.88
CA LEU A 130 11.70 -1.92 13.98
C LEU A 130 13.08 -1.81 14.67
N GLY A 131 13.84 -0.75 14.40
CA GLY A 131 15.22 -0.56 14.86
C GLY A 131 16.30 -1.11 13.91
N GLN A 132 15.91 -1.62 12.73
CA GLN A 132 16.83 -2.11 11.71
C GLN A 132 17.53 -0.98 10.93
N ASP A 133 18.62 -1.31 10.24
CA ASP A 133 19.23 -0.40 9.27
C ASP A 133 18.30 -0.21 8.06
N VAL A 134 17.94 1.06 7.82
CA VAL A 134 17.07 1.48 6.72
C VAL A 134 17.82 2.26 5.64
N SER A 135 19.12 2.52 5.83
CA SER A 135 19.92 3.26 4.86
C SER A 135 19.92 2.66 3.44
N PRO A 136 19.90 1.32 3.23
CA PRO A 136 19.86 0.76 1.88
C PRO A 136 18.58 1.14 1.09
N TYR A 137 17.48 1.43 1.78
CA TYR A 137 16.23 1.80 1.11
C TYR A 137 16.25 3.21 0.50
N LEU A 138 17.20 4.06 0.90
CA LEU A 138 17.42 5.38 0.28
C LEU A 138 18.06 5.27 -1.12
N GLU A 139 18.67 4.12 -1.45
CA GLU A 139 19.22 3.89 -2.79
C GLU A 139 18.13 3.61 -3.84
N LEU A 140 16.92 3.26 -3.39
CA LEU A 140 15.77 3.07 -4.26
C LEU A 140 15.35 4.42 -4.84
N LYS A 141 15.18 4.50 -6.16
CA LYS A 141 14.71 5.72 -6.83
C LYS A 141 13.23 5.95 -6.52
N ALA A 142 12.93 6.89 -5.63
CA ALA A 142 11.58 7.31 -5.29
C ALA A 142 11.54 8.82 -4.99
N SER A 143 10.34 9.40 -5.03
CA SER A 143 10.15 10.83 -4.74
C SER A 143 10.03 11.09 -3.24
N PHE A 144 9.53 10.12 -2.49
CA PHE A 144 9.27 10.24 -1.06
C PHE A 144 9.75 9.02 -0.28
N TYR A 145 10.30 9.27 0.91
CA TYR A 145 10.82 8.24 1.81
C TYR A 145 10.19 8.43 3.19
N PHE A 146 9.50 7.39 3.66
CA PHE A 146 8.80 7.39 4.94
C PHE A 146 9.26 6.24 5.83
N LEU A 147 9.41 6.53 7.12
CA LEU A 147 9.44 5.52 8.16
C LEU A 147 8.10 5.48 8.87
N GLN A 148 7.59 4.26 9.04
CA GLN A 148 6.34 3.98 9.69
C GLN A 148 6.58 3.21 10.99
N PRO A 149 6.11 3.71 12.14
CA PRO A 149 6.11 2.93 13.38
C PRO A 149 5.29 1.66 13.24
N CYS A 150 5.73 0.57 13.86
CA CYS A 150 5.01 -0.71 13.82
C CYS A 150 3.73 -0.65 14.67
N SER A 151 2.57 -0.50 14.03
CA SER A 151 1.27 -0.34 14.72
C SER A 151 1.29 0.80 15.74
N CYS A 152 1.96 1.90 15.41
CA CYS A 152 2.13 3.07 16.29
C CYS A 152 2.86 2.79 17.63
N ARG A 153 3.39 1.57 17.85
CA ARG A 153 3.97 1.15 19.15
C ARG A 153 5.32 1.79 19.45
N ASN A 154 6.15 2.02 18.44
CA ASN A 154 7.50 2.59 18.58
C ASN A 154 7.61 4.00 18.00
N THR A 155 6.53 4.79 18.06
CA THR A 155 6.48 6.12 17.43
C THR A 155 7.59 7.06 17.90
N ALA A 156 7.89 7.09 19.21
CA ALA A 156 8.94 7.96 19.75
C ALA A 156 10.34 7.62 19.19
N GLU A 157 10.65 6.32 19.06
CA GLU A 157 11.92 5.85 18.50
C GLU A 157 12.07 6.28 17.03
N VAL A 158 11.01 6.10 16.23
CA VAL A 158 11.00 6.51 14.82
C VAL A 158 11.19 8.01 14.67
N VAL A 159 10.53 8.81 15.53
CA VAL A 159 10.67 10.27 15.52
C VAL A 159 12.12 10.69 15.81
N GLU A 160 12.75 10.11 16.84
CA GLU A 160 14.16 10.42 17.15
C GLU A 160 15.11 9.98 16.03
N TYR A 161 14.87 8.81 15.42
CA TYR A 161 15.65 8.36 14.26
C TYR A 161 15.53 9.34 13.10
N ILE A 162 14.31 9.75 12.73
CA ILE A 162 14.08 10.71 11.63
C ILE A 162 14.74 12.07 11.90
N LYS A 163 14.68 12.57 13.14
CA LYS A 163 15.34 13.84 13.50
C LYS A 163 16.86 13.82 13.26
N SER A 164 17.48 12.63 13.32
CA SER A 164 18.89 12.44 12.99
C SER A 164 19.14 12.08 11.50
N HIS A 165 18.11 11.69 10.75
CA HIS A 165 18.18 11.28 9.34
C HIS A 165 17.04 11.94 8.51
N PRO A 166 17.13 13.26 8.23
CA PRO A 166 16.02 14.05 7.71
C PRO A 166 15.66 13.77 6.24
N GLN A 167 16.34 12.83 5.57
CA GLN A 167 15.85 12.28 4.29
C GLN A 167 14.51 11.56 4.46
N TRP A 168 14.25 11.03 5.66
CA TRP A 168 13.02 10.34 6.00
C TRP A 168 11.93 11.29 6.51
N ARG A 169 10.69 10.91 6.26
CA ARG A 169 9.49 11.54 6.83
C ARG A 169 8.72 10.53 7.67
N LEU A 170 7.92 11.01 8.61
CA LEU A 170 7.09 10.13 9.44
C LEU A 170 5.80 9.75 8.69
N SER A 171 5.50 8.46 8.58
CA SER A 171 4.19 7.95 8.20
C SER A 171 3.52 7.33 9.42
N LEU A 172 2.51 8.01 9.98
CA LEU A 172 1.69 7.42 11.04
C LEU A 172 0.58 6.58 10.42
N GLN A 173 0.15 5.53 11.12
CA GLN A 173 -1.07 4.80 10.79
C GLN A 173 -2.28 5.54 11.39
N THR A 174 -2.62 6.69 10.81
CA THR A 174 -3.60 7.63 11.38
C THR A 174 -5.00 7.03 11.54
N HIS A 175 -5.38 6.10 10.65
CA HIS A 175 -6.63 5.34 10.74
C HIS A 175 -6.78 4.61 12.10
N LYS A 176 -5.68 4.08 12.66
CA LYS A 176 -5.67 3.47 14.00
C LYS A 176 -5.83 4.49 15.14
N LEU A 177 -5.47 5.76 14.91
CA LEU A 177 -5.55 6.82 15.91
C LEU A 177 -6.95 7.45 15.97
N ILE A 178 -7.66 7.48 14.84
CA ILE A 178 -8.99 8.08 14.71
C ILE A 178 -10.12 7.04 14.58
N ASP A 179 -9.78 5.77 14.75
CA ASP A 179 -10.72 4.64 14.79
C ASP A 179 -11.59 4.51 13.54
N ILE A 180 -10.94 4.52 12.37
CA ILE A 180 -11.57 4.24 11.08
C ILE A 180 -10.91 3.04 10.38
N PRO A 181 -11.63 2.34 9.49
CA PRO A 181 -11.07 1.26 8.68
C PRO A 181 -9.90 1.69 7.80
#